data_AF-A0A1Y1KI25-F1
#
_entry.id   AF-A0A1Y1KI25-F1
#
_cell.length_a   1.000
_cell.length_b   1.000
_cell.length_c   1.000
_cell.angle_alpha   90.00
_cell.angle_beta   90.00
_cell.angle_gamma   90.00
#
_symmetry.space_group_name_H-M   'P 1'
#
loop_
_entity.id
_entity.type
_entity.pdbx_description
1 polymer ?
#
loop_
_entity_poly.entity_id
_entity_poly.type
_entity_poly.pdbx_seq_one_letter_code
_entity_poly.pdbx_strand_id
1 'polypeptide(L)'
;MALDETEISQSWNKFANVAKLAGYREGVSDGKEQVFQKSFDEGYQDGFQIGFNLGKYKGAINGTSVGGDESLTETRKGLCIICKDSNLLEGSIQEVKHVQAQISNNVLDELQKKCVNITQPQP
;
A
#
# COMPACT_ATOMS: atom_id res chain seq x y z
N MET A 1 -19.14 57.98 -20.99
CA MET A 1 -18.13 57.60 -19.99
C MET A 1 -17.35 56.44 -20.60
N ALA A 2 -16.21 56.72 -21.25
CA ALA A 2 -15.36 55.67 -21.77
C ALA A 2 -14.65 55.03 -20.56
N LEU A 3 -14.70 53.71 -20.46
CA LEU A 3 -13.93 52.99 -19.45
C LEU A 3 -12.44 53.20 -19.76
N ASP A 4 -11.67 53.56 -18.75
CA ASP A 4 -10.24 53.76 -18.88
C ASP A 4 -9.56 52.43 -19.24
N GLU A 5 -8.86 52.39 -20.39
CA GLU A 5 -8.15 51.18 -20.86
C GLU A 5 -7.13 50.67 -19.81
N THR A 6 -6.57 51.58 -19.02
CA THR A 6 -5.65 51.26 -17.93
C THR A 6 -6.33 50.47 -16.80
N GLU A 7 -7.53 50.87 -16.38
CA GLU A 7 -8.32 50.15 -15.37
C GLU A 7 -8.73 48.75 -15.84
N ILE A 8 -9.09 48.63 -17.13
CA ILE A 8 -9.42 47.35 -17.74
C ILE A 8 -8.20 46.42 -17.72
N SER A 9 -7.04 46.90 -18.15
CA SER A 9 -5.79 46.11 -18.17
C SER A 9 -5.36 45.64 -16.77
N GLN A 10 -5.44 46.51 -15.77
CA GLN A 10 -5.13 46.16 -14.38
C GLN A 10 -6.08 45.09 -13.82
N SER A 11 -7.37 45.21 -14.12
CA SER A 11 -8.39 44.25 -13.70
C SER A 11 -8.15 42.87 -14.33
N TRP A 12 -7.82 42.83 -15.63
CA TRP A 12 -7.46 41.59 -16.32
C TRP A 12 -6.20 40.95 -15.73
N ASN A 13 -5.16 41.74 -15.48
CA ASN A 13 -3.92 41.23 -14.87
C ASN A 13 -4.17 40.65 -13.48
N LYS A 14 -5.02 41.28 -12.67
CA LYS A 14 -5.41 40.75 -11.36
C LYS A 14 -6.14 39.41 -11.50
N PHE A 15 -7.13 39.33 -12.39
CA PHE A 15 -7.87 38.11 -12.64
C PHE A 15 -6.97 36.97 -13.15
N ALA A 16 -6.10 37.27 -14.13
CA ALA A 16 -5.14 36.32 -14.69
C ALA A 16 -4.17 35.79 -13.61
N ASN A 17 -3.68 36.66 -12.73
CA ASN A 17 -2.80 36.25 -11.64
C ASN A 17 -3.51 35.36 -10.61
N VAL A 18 -4.77 35.67 -10.26
CA VAL A 18 -5.56 34.81 -9.36
C VAL A 18 -5.78 33.44 -10.01
N ALA A 19 -6.21 33.40 -11.27
CA ALA A 19 -6.43 32.15 -12.00
C ALA A 19 -5.14 31.31 -12.10
N LYS A 20 -4.00 31.96 -12.39
CA LYS A 20 -2.69 31.28 -12.44
C LYS A 20 -2.29 30.67 -11.10
N LEU A 21 -2.45 31.41 -9.99
CA LEU A 21 -2.13 30.91 -8.65
C LEU A 21 -3.07 29.78 -8.21
N ALA A 22 -4.36 29.89 -8.54
CA ALA A 22 -5.34 28.85 -8.26
C ALA A 22 -4.98 27.56 -9.01
N GLY A 23 -4.79 27.63 -10.34
CA GLY A 23 -4.43 26.47 -11.15
C GLY A 23 -3.09 25.83 -10.73
N TYR A 24 -2.10 26.62 -10.32
CA TYR A 24 -0.86 26.07 -9.78
C TYR A 24 -1.08 25.30 -8.47
N ARG A 25 -1.87 25.86 -7.54
CA ARG A 25 -2.16 25.20 -6.26
C ARG A 25 -2.96 23.91 -6.45
N GLU A 26 -3.97 23.95 -7.32
CA GLU A 26 -4.78 22.78 -7.70
C GLU A 26 -3.89 21.72 -8.34
N GLY A 27 -3.08 22.07 -9.35
CA GLY A 27 -2.18 21.13 -9.99
C GLY A 27 -1.15 20.49 -9.04
N VAL A 28 -0.62 21.25 -8.08
CA VAL A 28 0.27 20.69 -7.03
C VAL A 28 -0.49 19.74 -6.10
N SER A 29 -1.72 20.07 -5.73
CA SER A 29 -2.57 19.23 -4.88
C SER A 29 -2.91 17.92 -5.59
N ASP A 30 -3.42 18.02 -6.82
CA ASP A 30 -3.84 16.88 -7.63
C ASP A 30 -2.67 15.94 -7.95
N GLY A 31 -1.50 16.51 -8.25
CA GLY A 31 -0.29 15.71 -8.48
C GLY A 31 0.14 14.92 -7.25
N LYS A 32 0.07 15.52 -6.05
CA LYS A 32 0.38 14.81 -4.80
C LYS A 32 -0.62 13.70 -4.53
N GLU A 33 -1.90 13.99 -4.68
CA GLU A 33 -2.97 13.01 -4.46
C GLU A 33 -2.87 11.83 -5.42
N GLN A 34 -2.63 12.09 -6.70
CA GLN A 34 -2.47 11.02 -7.69
C GLN A 34 -1.30 10.08 -7.36
N VAL A 35 -0.15 10.63 -6.98
CA VAL A 35 1.00 9.82 -6.58
C VAL A 35 0.70 9.04 -5.30
N PHE A 36 0.09 9.67 -4.31
CA PHE A 36 -0.30 9.02 -3.05
C PHE A 36 -1.27 7.87 -3.30
N GLN A 37 -2.36 8.10 -4.02
CA GLN A 37 -3.38 7.09 -4.29
C GLN A 37 -2.79 5.91 -5.07
N LYS A 38 -1.96 6.18 -6.09
CA LYS A 38 -1.30 5.12 -6.85
C LYS A 38 -0.42 4.23 -5.96
N SER A 39 0.43 4.83 -5.12
CA SER A 39 1.28 4.06 -4.21
C SER A 39 0.48 3.34 -3.13
N PHE A 40 -0.61 3.93 -2.65
CA PHE A 40 -1.52 3.30 -1.71
C PHE A 40 -2.20 2.07 -2.34
N ASP A 41 -2.74 2.19 -3.55
CA ASP A 41 -3.43 1.10 -4.25
C ASP A 41 -2.50 -0.09 -4.49
N GLU A 42 -1.27 0.18 -4.93
CA GLU A 42 -0.24 -0.85 -5.10
C GLU A 42 0.07 -1.55 -3.75
N GLY A 43 0.31 -0.79 -2.70
CA GLY A 43 0.59 -1.35 -1.36
C GLY A 43 -0.59 -2.11 -0.76
N TYR A 44 -1.81 -1.63 -0.99
CA TYR A 44 -3.04 -2.27 -0.53
C TYR A 44 -3.26 -3.60 -1.25
N GLN A 45 -3.08 -3.65 -2.57
CA GLN A 45 -3.19 -4.88 -3.36
C GLN A 45 -2.21 -5.94 -2.85
N ASP A 46 -0.93 -5.59 -2.71
CA ASP A 46 0.11 -6.49 -2.24
C ASP A 46 -0.20 -7.00 -0.81
N GLY A 47 -0.50 -6.08 0.10
CA GLY A 47 -0.81 -6.40 1.50
C GLY A 47 -2.07 -7.26 1.67
N PHE A 48 -3.13 -6.97 0.90
CA PHE A 48 -4.38 -7.73 0.94
C PHE A 48 -4.19 -9.16 0.46
N GLN A 49 -3.47 -9.36 -0.65
CA GLN A 49 -3.20 -10.70 -1.18
C GLN A 49 -2.49 -11.60 -0.16
N ILE A 50 -1.44 -11.07 0.49
CA ILE A 50 -0.70 -11.82 1.50
C ILE A 50 -1.56 -12.06 2.75
N GLY A 51 -2.20 -11.02 3.28
CA GLY A 51 -3.06 -11.12 4.47
C GLY A 51 -4.21 -12.12 4.29
N PHE A 52 -4.84 -12.13 3.11
CA PHE A 52 -5.90 -13.07 2.76
C PHE A 52 -5.39 -14.52 2.73
N ASN A 53 -4.25 -14.78 2.09
CA ASN A 53 -3.66 -16.12 2.05
C ASN A 53 -3.27 -16.62 3.45
N LEU A 54 -2.67 -15.77 4.29
CA LEU A 54 -2.38 -16.11 5.68
C LEU A 54 -3.66 -16.42 6.47
N GLY A 55 -4.75 -15.67 6.24
CA GLY A 55 -6.06 -15.94 6.81
C GLY A 55 -6.59 -17.32 6.42
N LYS A 56 -6.46 -17.71 5.15
CA LYS A 56 -6.85 -19.05 4.67
C LYS A 56 -6.06 -20.15 5.39
N TYR A 57 -4.74 -20.03 5.47
CA TYR A 57 -3.91 -21.02 6.15
C TYR A 57 -4.18 -21.08 7.65
N LYS A 58 -4.42 -19.93 8.30
CA LYS A 58 -4.84 -19.88 9.70
C LYS A 58 -6.16 -20.62 9.94
N GLY A 59 -7.15 -20.42 9.06
CA GLY A 59 -8.41 -21.15 9.13
C GLY A 59 -8.22 -22.66 8.97
N ALA A 60 -7.41 -23.08 8.00
CA ALA A 60 -7.12 -24.48 7.75
C ALA A 60 -6.39 -25.17 8.92
N ILE A 61 -5.35 -24.54 9.45
CA ILE A 61 -4.53 -25.10 10.54
C ILE A 61 -5.31 -25.10 11.86
N ASN A 62 -6.03 -24.03 12.20
CA ASN A 62 -6.82 -23.99 13.44
C ASN A 62 -7.99 -24.98 13.45
N GLY A 63 -8.47 -25.42 12.27
CA GLY A 63 -9.45 -26.48 12.15
C GLY A 63 -8.88 -27.88 12.42
N THR A 64 -7.58 -28.01 12.65
CA THR A 64 -6.87 -29.27 12.84
C THR A 64 -6.24 -29.32 14.24
N SER A 65 -5.91 -30.50 14.75
CA SER A 65 -5.25 -30.67 16.05
C SER A 65 -3.75 -30.29 16.04
N VAL A 66 -3.24 -29.81 14.92
CA VAL A 66 -1.87 -29.32 14.79
C VAL A 66 -1.82 -27.92 15.43
N GLY A 67 -1.02 -27.77 16.49
CA GLY A 67 -0.88 -26.52 17.22
C GLY A 67 -0.60 -25.31 16.31
N GLY A 68 -1.03 -24.13 16.75
CA GLY A 68 -0.96 -22.91 15.94
C GLY A 68 0.46 -22.51 15.53
N ASP A 69 0.60 -21.98 14.31
CA ASP A 69 1.86 -21.43 13.79
C ASP A 69 2.03 -19.97 14.24
N GLU A 70 3.20 -19.63 14.79
CA GLU A 70 3.53 -18.27 15.25
C GLU A 70 3.41 -17.23 14.11
N SER A 71 3.71 -17.63 12.88
CA SER A 71 3.59 -16.79 11.68
C SER A 71 2.15 -16.38 11.38
N LEU A 72 1.16 -17.06 11.99
CA LEU A 72 -0.27 -16.82 11.82
C LEU A 72 -0.91 -16.02 12.98
N THR A 73 -0.10 -15.54 13.94
CA THR A 73 -0.60 -14.71 15.04
C THR A 73 -1.11 -13.34 14.54
N GLU A 74 -0.35 -12.69 13.66
CA GLU A 74 -0.62 -11.34 13.15
C GLU A 74 -0.93 -11.29 11.64
N THR A 75 -1.75 -12.21 11.13
CA THR A 75 -2.10 -12.29 9.69
C THR A 75 -2.61 -10.98 9.09
N ARG A 76 -3.30 -10.15 9.90
CA ARG A 76 -3.79 -8.81 9.52
C ARG A 76 -2.68 -7.83 9.12
N LYS A 77 -1.43 -8.06 9.56
CA LYS A 77 -0.27 -7.24 9.20
C LYS A 77 0.41 -7.71 7.92
N GLY A 78 -0.05 -8.81 7.30
CA GLY A 78 0.46 -9.26 6.01
C GLY A 78 1.96 -9.54 5.97
N LEU A 79 2.56 -9.95 7.10
CA LEU A 79 4.02 -10.11 7.27
C LEU A 79 4.82 -8.83 6.95
N CYS A 80 4.24 -7.65 7.17
CA CYS A 80 4.88 -6.37 6.87
C CYS A 80 6.24 -6.22 7.58
N ILE A 81 7.31 -6.07 6.80
CA ILE A 81 8.68 -5.92 7.32
C ILE A 81 8.90 -4.56 7.97
N ILE A 82 8.24 -3.51 7.46
CA ILE A 82 8.30 -2.16 8.04
C ILE A 82 7.67 -2.13 9.43
N CYS A 83 6.60 -2.92 9.64
CA CYS A 83 5.98 -3.06 10.96
C CYS A 83 6.92 -3.72 11.99
N LYS A 84 7.97 -4.41 11.54
CA LYS A 84 9.00 -5.01 12.40
C LYS A 84 10.22 -4.11 12.55
N ASP A 85 10.61 -3.42 11.48
CA ASP A 85 11.72 -2.49 11.46
C ASP A 85 11.34 -1.21 10.71
N SER A 86 11.06 -0.15 11.47
CA SER A 86 10.68 1.15 10.91
C SER A 86 11.84 1.90 10.24
N ASN A 87 13.09 1.49 10.47
CA ASN A 87 14.25 2.10 9.80
C ASN A 87 14.23 1.85 8.28
N LEU A 88 13.48 0.84 7.83
CA LEU A 88 13.27 0.54 6.41
C LEU A 88 12.49 1.64 5.67
N LEU A 89 11.86 2.59 6.38
CA LEU A 89 11.20 3.75 5.79
C LEU A 89 12.17 4.72 5.09
N GLU A 90 13.44 4.71 5.49
CA GLU A 90 14.47 5.58 4.90
C GLU A 90 15.12 4.94 3.65
N GLY A 91 14.83 3.66 3.39
CA GLY A 91 15.41 2.87 2.30
C GLY A 91 14.69 3.01 0.96
N SER A 92 15.19 2.29 -0.05
CA SER A 92 14.55 2.22 -1.36
C SER A 92 13.24 1.41 -1.29
N ILE A 93 12.15 1.99 -1.78
CA ILE A 93 10.85 1.29 -1.86
C ILE A 93 10.95 -0.02 -2.65
N GLN A 94 11.81 -0.08 -3.68
CA GLN A 94 11.98 -1.28 -4.49
C GLN A 94 12.65 -2.41 -3.71
N GLU A 95 13.62 -2.07 -2.87
CA GLU A 95 14.30 -3.04 -1.99
C GLU A 95 13.34 -3.56 -0.93
N VAL A 96 12.57 -2.66 -0.31
CA VAL A 96 11.54 -3.03 0.66
C VAL A 96 10.51 -3.96 0.04
N LYS A 97 10.00 -3.63 -1.16
CA LYS A 97 9.05 -4.49 -1.89
C LYS A 97 9.65 -5.85 -2.23
N HIS A 98 10.91 -5.88 -2.69
CA HIS A 98 11.60 -7.12 -3.01
C HIS A 98 11.75 -8.03 -1.79
N VAL A 99 12.24 -7.49 -0.68
CA VAL A 99 12.43 -8.25 0.57
C VAL A 99 11.09 -8.70 1.15
N GLN A 100 10.07 -7.84 1.12
CA GLN A 100 8.69 -8.19 1.53
C GLN A 100 8.15 -9.37 0.70
N ALA A 101 8.34 -9.34 -0.62
CA ALA A 101 7.89 -10.41 -1.51
C ALA A 101 8.63 -11.73 -1.24
N GLN A 102 9.95 -11.68 -1.04
CA GLN A 102 10.75 -12.87 -0.71
C GLN A 102 10.30 -13.51 0.61
N ILE A 103 10.17 -12.73 1.67
CA ILE A 103 9.77 -13.23 2.99
C ILE A 103 8.36 -13.80 2.94
N SER A 104 7.42 -13.06 2.34
CA SER A 104 6.02 -13.52 2.27
C SER A 104 5.88 -14.80 1.45
N ASN A 105 6.53 -14.92 0.29
CA ASN A 105 6.49 -16.14 -0.51
C ASN A 105 7.09 -17.34 0.24
N ASN A 106 8.24 -17.17 0.90
CA ASN A 106 8.86 -18.24 1.69
C ASN A 106 7.92 -18.73 2.80
N VAL A 107 7.27 -17.82 3.54
CA VAL A 107 6.32 -18.19 4.60
C VAL A 107 5.09 -18.88 4.02
N LEU A 108 4.54 -18.38 2.91
CA LEU A 108 3.38 -19.01 2.26
C LEU A 108 3.71 -20.41 1.74
N ASP A 109 4.89 -20.63 1.18
CA ASP A 109 5.35 -21.95 0.73
C ASP A 109 5.51 -22.93 1.89
N GLU A 110 6.04 -22.49 3.04
CA GLU A 110 6.12 -23.33 4.24
C GLU A 110 4.74 -23.69 4.78
N LEU A 111 3.83 -22.71 4.84
CA LEU A 111 2.45 -22.94 5.27
C LEU A 111 1.69 -23.87 4.33
N GLN A 112 1.93 -23.76 3.02
CA GLN A 112 1.35 -24.66 2.03
C GLN A 112 1.81 -26.10 2.25
N LYS A 113 3.12 -26.32 2.46
CA LYS A 113 3.67 -27.66 2.74
C LYS A 113 3.06 -28.24 4.02
N LYS A 114 2.95 -27.44 5.08
CA LYS A 114 2.30 -27.86 6.33
C LYS A 114 0.85 -28.28 6.09
N CYS A 115 0.08 -27.49 5.34
CA CYS A 115 -1.32 -27.80 5.06
C CYS A 115 -1.51 -29.05 4.19
N VAL A 116 -0.65 -29.27 3.19
CA VAL A 116 -0.68 -30.49 2.35
C VAL A 116 -0.41 -31.75 3.18
N ASN A 117 0.51 -31.67 4.14
CA ASN A 117 0.80 -32.79 5.04
C ASN A 117 -0.36 -33.11 5.99
N ILE A 118 -1.22 -32.13 6.31
CA ILE A 118 -2.39 -32.33 7.17
C ILE A 118 -3.56 -32.98 6.42
N THR A 119 -3.68 -32.74 5.11
CA THR A 119 -4.74 -33.35 4.27
C THR A 119 -4.40 -34.75 3.74
N GLN A 120 -3.18 -35.24 3.94
CA GLN A 120 -2.83 -36.63 3.64
C GLN A 120 -3.29 -37.55 4.80
N PRO A 121 -4.06 -38.62 4.54
CA PRO A 121 -4.43 -39.56 5.60
C PRO A 121 -3.16 -40.21 6.15
N GLN A 122 -2.95 -40.13 7.46
CA GLN A 122 -1.91 -40.92 8.11
C GLN A 122 -2.24 -42.42 7.99
N PRO A 123 -1.24 -43.28 7.74
CA PRO A 123 -1.44 -44.72 7.57
C PRO A 123 -2.00 -45.40 8.83
#